data_AF-A0A368YTL5-F1
#
_entry.id   AF-A0A368YTL5-F1
#
_cell.length_a   1.000
_cell.length_b   1.000
_cell.length_c   1.000
_cell.angle_alpha   90.00
_cell.angle_beta   90.00
_cell.angle_gamma   90.00
#
_symmetry.space_group_name_H-M   'P 1'
#
loop_
_entity.id
_entity.type
_entity.pdbx_description
1 polymer ?
#
loop_
_entity_poly.entity_id
_entity_poly.type
_entity_poly.pdbx_seq_one_letter_code
_entity_poly.pdbx_strand_id
1 'polypeptide(L)'
;MVSRAILKHYNWSPAAISSSESIDMHDTSGAIELLPPPRCNRVAALPVLGLLLTLALAGCAGHAKGVMTPVAVTGATGGSTVDMLVVTSRVPSHDPATLFTGERSPTPYLTDITVSIPSDAKRKAGTVQWPKKVPPNPETDFAVTKVQQLNSPEEGRAWFRQHVVNGHAMVFVHGFNNRYEDSVFRFAQIVHDSKAKVTPILFTWPSRARVFDYNYDKESTNFSRTALEQGLQTLSKDKDVKEITVMAHSMGTWLAMESLRQMAIRDGRVQPKIKNVILASPDIDVDVFARQWNELGKDKPKITIFVSQDDRALKVSRLISGDVDRLGAINPAAEPYKTKLEAAGITVVDLTQVKTDDGLRHGKFAESPEIVQLIGQRLVTGQTLTDSDVSFADGVTAVVAGSVGTVGKVAATTVTAPLTVLEGNRIEYRRPKSDRVHETLNSKSPTPELSY
;
A
#
# COMPACT_ATOMS: atom_id res chain seq x y z
N MET A 1 3.39 45.45 30.22
CA MET A 1 3.52 46.13 28.91
C MET A 1 3.25 45.09 27.83
N VAL A 2 2.05 45.13 27.25
CA VAL A 2 1.57 44.23 26.20
C VAL A 2 1.68 45.00 24.89
N SER A 3 2.25 44.42 23.83
CA SER A 3 2.18 44.99 22.49
C SER A 3 1.69 43.95 21.47
N ARG A 4 0.67 44.38 20.72
CA ARG A 4 -0.12 43.65 19.73
C ARG A 4 0.47 43.84 18.32
N ALA A 5 0.33 42.84 17.46
CA ALA A 5 0.30 43.00 15.99
C ALA A 5 -0.75 42.02 15.43
N ILE A 6 -1.97 42.48 15.16
CA ILE A 6 -2.54 42.84 13.84
C ILE A 6 -2.83 41.60 12.94
N LEU A 7 -4.08 41.12 13.01
CA LEU A 7 -4.75 40.34 11.98
C LEU A 7 -5.54 41.30 11.06
N LYS A 8 -5.45 41.14 9.74
CA LYS A 8 -6.39 41.71 8.77
C LYS A 8 -7.30 40.59 8.23
N HIS A 9 -8.61 40.73 8.47
CA HIS A 9 -9.67 39.98 7.80
C HIS A 9 -10.23 40.84 6.67
N TYR A 10 -10.40 40.24 5.48
CA TYR A 10 -11.20 40.78 4.40
C TYR A 10 -12.59 40.16 4.46
N ASN A 11 -13.61 41.02 4.59
CA ASN A 11 -15.02 40.66 4.59
C ASN A 11 -15.64 41.27 3.32
N TRP A 12 -16.34 40.47 2.52
CA TRP A 12 -17.10 40.93 1.35
C TRP A 12 -18.60 40.92 1.70
N SER A 13 -19.28 42.03 1.43
CA SER A 13 -20.74 42.18 1.52
C SER A 13 -21.32 42.43 0.12
N PRO A 14 -22.56 42.01 -0.19
CA PRO A 14 -23.08 41.97 -1.56
C PRO A 14 -23.79 43.27 -1.97
N ALA A 15 -23.68 43.64 -3.25
CA ALA A 15 -24.44 44.72 -3.86
C ALA A 15 -25.59 44.16 -4.71
N ALA A 16 -26.78 44.72 -4.51
CA ALA A 16 -28.01 44.50 -5.26
C ALA A 16 -28.03 45.32 -6.55
N ILE A 17 -28.66 44.80 -7.61
CA ILE A 17 -29.17 45.59 -8.74
C ILE A 17 -30.54 45.03 -9.14
N SER A 18 -31.50 45.94 -9.20
CA SER A 18 -32.86 45.81 -9.73
C SER A 18 -32.93 46.65 -11.01
N SER A 19 -33.59 46.14 -12.05
CA SER A 19 -34.53 46.94 -12.87
C SER A 19 -35.27 46.06 -13.88
N SER A 20 -36.57 46.27 -13.92
CA SER A 20 -37.61 45.75 -14.80
C SER A 20 -37.58 46.34 -16.21
N GLU A 21 -38.03 45.58 -17.21
CA GLU A 21 -38.81 46.14 -18.33
C GLU A 21 -39.65 45.03 -19.00
N SER A 22 -40.92 45.35 -19.21
CA SER A 22 -41.98 44.53 -19.80
C SER A 22 -42.49 45.22 -21.06
N ILE A 23 -42.61 44.49 -22.18
CA ILE A 23 -43.32 44.95 -23.37
C ILE A 23 -44.23 43.81 -23.86
N ASP A 24 -45.54 44.09 -23.84
CA ASP A 24 -46.59 43.36 -24.53
C ASP A 24 -46.74 43.87 -25.96
N MET A 25 -47.03 42.98 -26.93
CA MET A 25 -47.90 43.33 -28.06
C MET A 25 -48.51 42.10 -28.75
N HIS A 26 -49.80 42.24 -29.05
CA HIS A 26 -50.76 41.25 -29.57
C HIS A 26 -50.55 40.83 -31.05
N ASP A 27 -50.81 39.53 -31.28
CA ASP A 27 -51.70 38.88 -32.27
C ASP A 27 -51.90 39.48 -33.69
N THR A 28 -51.61 38.69 -34.75
CA THR A 28 -52.63 38.17 -35.69
C THR A 28 -52.04 37.31 -36.83
N SER A 29 -52.63 36.12 -36.99
CA SER A 29 -53.03 35.41 -38.22
C SER A 29 -52.01 35.00 -39.31
N GLY A 30 -51.90 33.69 -39.52
CA GLY A 30 -51.36 33.08 -40.74
C GLY A 30 -51.31 31.55 -40.65
N ALA A 31 -52.35 30.88 -41.13
CA ALA A 31 -52.45 29.43 -41.18
C ALA A 31 -51.47 28.82 -42.19
N ILE A 32 -50.64 27.88 -41.73
CA ILE A 32 -49.98 26.88 -42.58
C ILE A 32 -50.17 25.52 -41.90
N GLU A 33 -50.94 24.66 -42.57
CA GLU A 33 -51.17 23.27 -42.23
C GLU A 33 -49.84 22.49 -42.37
N LEU A 34 -49.24 22.13 -41.23
CA LEU A 34 -48.08 21.23 -41.15
C LEU A 34 -48.54 19.85 -40.68
N LEU A 35 -48.33 18.86 -41.53
CA LEU A 35 -48.55 17.44 -41.27
C LEU A 35 -47.98 17.01 -39.90
N PRO A 36 -48.67 16.17 -39.12
CA PRO A 36 -48.18 15.76 -37.81
C PRO A 36 -46.91 14.91 -37.97
N PRO A 37 -45.85 15.15 -37.16
CA PRO A 37 -44.72 14.24 -37.12
C PRO A 37 -45.17 12.85 -36.63
N PRO A 38 -44.52 11.76 -37.08
CA PRO A 38 -44.87 10.42 -36.64
C PRO A 38 -44.74 10.34 -35.12
N ARG A 39 -45.77 9.77 -34.48
CA ARG A 39 -45.81 9.51 -33.04
C ARG A 39 -44.57 8.72 -32.63
N CYS A 40 -43.60 9.41 -32.06
CA CYS A 40 -42.51 8.77 -31.36
C CYS A 40 -43.10 8.21 -30.07
N ASN A 41 -43.36 6.90 -30.04
CA ASN A 41 -43.65 6.18 -28.82
C ASN A 41 -42.49 6.45 -27.85
N ARG A 42 -42.68 7.36 -26.89
CA ARG A 42 -41.89 7.41 -25.67
C ARG A 42 -42.20 6.14 -24.90
N VAL A 43 -41.63 5.02 -25.33
CA VAL A 43 -41.47 3.86 -24.48
C VAL A 43 -40.66 4.36 -23.28
N ALA A 44 -41.27 4.29 -22.11
CA ALA A 44 -40.69 4.71 -20.85
C ALA A 44 -39.37 3.95 -20.62
N ALA A 45 -38.25 4.51 -21.09
CA ALA A 45 -36.90 4.01 -20.85
C ALA A 45 -36.32 4.54 -19.53
N LEU A 46 -37.15 5.09 -18.64
CA LEU A 46 -36.74 5.64 -17.35
C LEU A 46 -36.67 4.64 -16.16
N PRO A 47 -37.26 3.43 -16.15
CA PRO A 47 -37.06 2.52 -15.02
C PRO A 47 -35.83 1.61 -15.20
N VAL A 48 -35.36 1.39 -16.43
CA VAL A 48 -34.25 0.46 -16.71
C VAL A 48 -32.88 1.10 -16.40
N LEU A 49 -32.73 2.42 -16.63
CA LEU A 49 -31.49 3.13 -16.30
C LEU A 49 -31.28 3.25 -14.78
N GLY A 50 -32.36 3.42 -14.00
CA GLY A 50 -32.31 3.42 -12.53
C GLY A 50 -31.99 2.05 -11.92
N LEU A 51 -32.47 0.96 -12.55
CA LEU A 51 -32.17 -0.41 -12.11
C LEU A 51 -30.72 -0.82 -12.44
N LEU A 52 -30.17 -0.37 -13.57
CA LEU A 52 -28.76 -0.58 -13.92
C LEU A 52 -27.81 0.26 -13.05
N LEU A 53 -28.21 1.47 -12.64
CA LEU A 53 -27.39 2.31 -11.74
C LEU A 53 -27.36 1.77 -10.30
N THR A 54 -28.42 1.10 -9.84
CA THR A 54 -28.48 0.45 -8.52
C THR A 54 -27.74 -0.90 -8.49
N LEU A 55 -27.73 -1.65 -9.60
CA LEU A 55 -26.90 -2.85 -9.74
C LEU A 55 -25.39 -2.55 -9.88
N ALA A 56 -25.02 -1.37 -10.39
CA ALA A 56 -23.62 -0.92 -10.44
C ALA A 56 -23.06 -0.46 -9.07
N LEU A 57 -23.92 -0.15 -8.09
CA LEU A 57 -23.52 0.23 -6.73
C LEU A 57 -23.33 -0.97 -5.77
N ALA A 58 -23.69 -2.18 -6.19
CA ALA A 58 -23.51 -3.40 -5.39
C ALA A 58 -22.11 -4.06 -5.56
N GLY A 59 -21.24 -3.49 -6.42
CA GLY A 59 -19.98 -4.10 -6.85
C GLY A 59 -18.73 -3.82 -6.00
N CYS A 60 -18.86 -3.35 -4.76
CA CYS A 60 -17.75 -3.23 -3.80
C CYS A 60 -18.20 -3.64 -2.40
N ALA A 61 -18.76 -4.85 -2.27
CA ALA A 61 -19.02 -5.43 -0.96
C ALA A 61 -17.68 -5.70 -0.26
N GLY A 62 -17.30 -4.84 0.70
CA GLY A 62 -16.13 -5.10 1.54
C GLY A 62 -16.28 -6.41 2.33
N HIS A 63 -15.16 -7.00 2.75
CA HIS A 63 -15.15 -8.20 3.58
C HIS A 63 -15.87 -7.99 4.94
N ALA A 64 -16.20 -9.10 5.61
CA ALA A 64 -16.89 -9.10 6.89
C ALA A 64 -16.21 -8.20 7.93
N LYS A 65 -17.03 -7.51 8.74
CA LYS A 65 -16.60 -6.68 9.87
C LYS A 65 -16.86 -7.40 11.19
N GLY A 66 -16.21 -6.95 12.25
CA GLY A 66 -16.42 -7.50 13.58
C GLY A 66 -15.68 -8.82 13.84
N VAL A 67 -14.61 -9.08 13.10
CA VAL A 67 -13.87 -10.36 13.10
C VAL A 67 -12.76 -10.42 14.16
N MET A 68 -12.54 -9.34 14.91
CA MET A 68 -11.46 -9.27 15.90
C MET A 68 -11.83 -9.86 17.26
N THR A 69 -13.12 -10.16 17.50
CA THR A 69 -13.55 -10.85 18.73
C THR A 69 -12.94 -12.26 18.75
N PRO A 70 -12.16 -12.62 19.78
CA PRO A 70 -11.56 -13.95 19.87
C PRO A 70 -12.62 -15.06 19.90
N VAL A 71 -12.40 -16.12 19.14
CA VAL A 71 -13.20 -17.35 19.19
C VAL A 71 -12.42 -18.47 19.87
N ALA A 72 -13.12 -19.27 20.67
CA ALA A 72 -12.55 -20.47 21.27
C ALA A 72 -12.36 -21.56 20.21
N VAL A 73 -11.21 -22.24 20.26
CA VAL A 73 -10.93 -23.41 19.43
C VAL A 73 -11.14 -24.66 20.29
N THR A 74 -12.28 -25.33 20.11
CA THR A 74 -12.68 -26.48 20.95
C THR A 74 -12.28 -27.85 20.38
N GLY A 75 -11.35 -27.88 19.43
CA GLY A 75 -10.89 -29.12 18.78
C GLY A 75 -9.79 -28.86 17.73
N ALA A 76 -9.28 -29.92 17.10
CA ALA A 76 -8.29 -29.78 16.04
C ALA A 76 -8.95 -29.18 14.78
N THR A 77 -8.50 -27.99 14.37
CA THR A 77 -9.01 -27.32 13.16
C THR A 77 -8.43 -27.91 11.86
N GLY A 78 -7.37 -28.71 11.98
CA GLY A 78 -6.53 -29.17 10.87
C GLY A 78 -5.62 -28.08 10.30
N GLY A 79 -5.70 -26.86 10.85
CA GLY A 79 -4.98 -25.67 10.42
C GLY A 79 -3.73 -25.37 11.25
N SER A 80 -3.21 -24.15 11.08
CA SER A 80 -2.08 -23.61 11.83
C SER A 80 -2.50 -22.36 12.61
N THR A 81 -1.61 -21.87 13.46
CA THR A 81 -1.74 -20.56 14.11
C THR A 81 -0.55 -19.68 13.76
N VAL A 82 -0.81 -18.37 13.68
CA VAL A 82 0.23 -17.34 13.61
C VAL A 82 0.06 -16.41 14.80
N ASP A 83 1.05 -16.40 15.67
CA ASP A 83 1.21 -15.41 16.74
C ASP A 83 1.95 -14.18 16.20
N MET A 84 1.45 -12.99 16.51
CA MET A 84 2.09 -11.75 16.10
C MET A 84 1.97 -10.65 17.16
N LEU A 85 3.02 -9.83 17.23
CA LEU A 85 2.98 -8.58 17.96
C LEU A 85 2.53 -7.47 17.03
N VAL A 86 1.42 -6.84 17.33
CA VAL A 86 0.90 -5.70 16.59
C VAL A 86 1.27 -4.40 17.31
N VAL A 87 1.93 -3.50 16.60
CA VAL A 87 2.19 -2.12 17.00
C VAL A 87 1.26 -1.22 16.18
N THR A 88 0.51 -0.32 16.82
CA THR A 88 -0.46 0.51 16.11
C THR A 88 -0.44 1.97 16.55
N SER A 89 -0.43 2.89 15.59
CA SER A 89 -0.67 4.32 15.81
C SER A 89 -2.13 4.73 15.60
N ARG A 90 -3.06 3.77 15.65
CA ARG A 90 -4.51 4.00 15.53
C ARG A 90 -5.13 4.29 16.89
N VAL A 91 -6.21 5.08 16.91
CA VAL A 91 -7.05 5.27 18.10
C VAL A 91 -7.86 4.00 18.38
N PRO A 92 -7.91 3.50 19.64
CA PRO A 92 -8.77 2.38 20.02
C PRO A 92 -10.24 2.63 19.66
N SER A 93 -10.95 1.61 19.18
CA SER A 93 -12.38 1.73 18.85
C SER A 93 -13.29 1.61 20.07
N HIS A 94 -12.78 1.08 21.18
CA HIS A 94 -13.56 0.62 22.34
C HIS A 94 -14.58 -0.49 22.02
N ASP A 95 -14.49 -1.08 20.83
CA ASP A 95 -15.28 -2.22 20.38
C ASP A 95 -14.35 -3.44 20.19
N PRO A 96 -14.51 -4.53 20.98
CA PRO A 96 -13.68 -5.72 20.86
C PRO A 96 -13.74 -6.39 19.48
N ALA A 97 -14.78 -6.13 18.69
CA ALA A 97 -14.95 -6.70 17.36
C ALA A 97 -14.12 -5.96 16.29
N THR A 98 -13.62 -4.76 16.59
CA THR A 98 -12.87 -3.89 15.65
C THR A 98 -11.48 -3.51 16.17
N LEU A 99 -11.32 -3.41 17.50
CA LEU A 99 -10.13 -3.00 18.26
C LEU A 99 -9.62 -1.57 18.01
N PHE A 100 -9.40 -1.18 16.76
CA PHE A 100 -8.79 0.10 16.39
C PHE A 100 -9.47 0.75 15.19
N THR A 101 -9.51 2.09 15.19
CA THR A 101 -10.16 2.90 14.16
C THR A 101 -9.17 3.32 13.04
N GLY A 102 -9.64 4.15 12.11
CA GLY A 102 -8.80 4.85 11.12
C GLY A 102 -8.23 6.19 11.60
N GLU A 103 -8.39 6.54 12.87
CA GLU A 103 -7.96 7.83 13.41
C GLU A 103 -6.58 7.75 14.08
N ARG A 104 -5.87 8.89 14.10
CA ARG A 104 -4.48 9.02 14.55
C ARG A 104 -4.38 9.07 16.07
N SER A 105 -3.65 8.12 16.66
CA SER A 105 -3.26 8.15 18.07
C SER A 105 -1.87 8.78 18.24
N PRO A 106 -1.67 9.73 19.17
CA PRO A 106 -0.36 10.31 19.45
C PRO A 106 0.62 9.32 20.09
N THR A 107 0.12 8.25 20.70
CA THR A 107 0.92 7.18 21.32
C THR A 107 0.61 5.84 20.67
N PRO A 108 1.62 5.02 20.35
CA PRO A 108 1.39 3.69 19.80
C PRO A 108 0.89 2.72 20.88
N TYR A 109 0.07 1.75 20.48
CA TYR A 109 -0.38 0.62 21.32
C TYR A 109 0.27 -0.68 20.87
N LEU A 110 0.39 -1.63 21.80
CA LEU A 110 0.90 -2.97 21.58
C LEU A 110 -0.21 -4.00 21.82
N THR A 111 -0.32 -5.00 20.95
CA THR A 111 -1.30 -6.08 21.09
C THR A 111 -0.69 -7.39 20.62
N ASP A 112 -0.78 -8.40 21.47
CA ASP A 112 -0.52 -9.79 21.12
C ASP A 112 -1.78 -10.38 20.49
N ILE A 113 -1.66 -10.86 19.25
CA ILE A 113 -2.77 -11.45 18.49
C ILE A 113 -2.35 -12.83 17.99
N THR A 114 -3.23 -13.81 18.21
CA THR A 114 -3.13 -15.15 17.59
C THR A 114 -4.24 -15.32 16.57
N VAL A 115 -3.87 -15.65 15.33
CA VAL A 115 -4.79 -15.95 14.24
C VAL A 115 -4.73 -17.43 13.91
N SER A 116 -5.87 -18.13 13.95
CA SER A 116 -6.03 -19.46 13.39
C SER A 116 -6.25 -19.38 11.89
N ILE A 117 -5.60 -20.27 11.16
CA ILE A 117 -5.61 -20.35 9.70
C ILE A 117 -6.09 -21.74 9.31
N PRO A 118 -7.11 -21.88 8.43
CA PRO A 118 -7.60 -23.17 7.97
C PRO A 118 -6.50 -24.04 7.33
N SER A 119 -6.71 -25.36 7.30
CA SER A 119 -5.80 -26.28 6.61
C SER A 119 -5.64 -25.91 5.13
N ASP A 120 -4.46 -26.12 4.54
CA ASP A 120 -4.19 -25.87 3.12
C ASP A 120 -5.16 -26.63 2.17
N ALA A 121 -5.74 -27.75 2.61
CA ALA A 121 -6.76 -28.49 1.86
C ALA A 121 -8.12 -27.77 1.76
N LYS A 122 -8.39 -26.80 2.64
CA LYS A 122 -9.65 -26.05 2.74
C LYS A 122 -9.52 -24.59 2.30
N ARG A 123 -8.33 -24.17 1.84
CA ARG A 123 -8.06 -22.79 1.44
C ARG A 123 -7.24 -22.72 0.16
N LYS A 124 -7.28 -21.56 -0.50
CA LYS A 124 -6.37 -21.23 -1.61
C LYS A 124 -5.22 -20.38 -1.07
N ALA A 125 -3.99 -20.85 -1.20
CA ALA A 125 -2.80 -20.07 -0.85
C ALA A 125 -2.79 -18.72 -1.58
N GLY A 126 -2.26 -17.68 -0.94
CA GLY A 126 -2.31 -16.30 -1.43
C GLY A 126 -3.59 -15.53 -1.09
N THR A 127 -4.63 -16.21 -0.58
CA THR A 127 -5.93 -15.57 -0.31
C THR A 127 -6.31 -15.66 1.16
N VAL A 128 -6.98 -14.62 1.67
CA VAL A 128 -7.57 -14.61 3.00
C VAL A 128 -9.00 -15.15 2.92
N GLN A 129 -9.29 -16.28 3.58
CA GLN A 129 -10.64 -16.82 3.73
C GLN A 129 -11.39 -16.04 4.80
N TRP A 130 -12.06 -14.97 4.36
CA TRP A 130 -12.91 -14.17 5.24
C TRP A 130 -14.17 -14.92 5.64
N PRO A 131 -14.61 -14.81 6.90
CA PRO A 131 -15.83 -15.45 7.35
C PRO A 131 -17.05 -14.86 6.63
N LYS A 132 -17.95 -15.73 6.19
CA LYS A 132 -19.25 -15.32 5.59
C LYS A 132 -20.25 -14.86 6.66
N LYS A 133 -20.06 -15.30 7.91
CA LYS A 133 -20.87 -14.97 9.09
C LYS A 133 -19.95 -14.88 10.30
N VAL A 134 -20.29 -13.99 11.24
CA VAL A 134 -19.62 -13.92 12.55
C VAL A 134 -20.45 -14.68 13.60
N PRO A 135 -19.81 -15.39 14.56
CA PRO A 135 -18.36 -15.58 14.71
C PRO A 135 -17.73 -16.45 13.60
N PRO A 136 -16.44 -16.25 13.26
CA PRO A 136 -15.73 -17.05 12.26
C PRO A 136 -15.61 -18.52 12.67
N ASN A 137 -15.55 -19.42 11.68
CA ASN A 137 -15.24 -20.83 11.91
C ASN A 137 -13.75 -21.11 11.64
N PRO A 138 -12.91 -21.40 12.66
CA PRO A 138 -11.47 -21.64 12.48
C PRO A 138 -11.10 -22.81 11.54
N GLU A 139 -12.04 -23.71 11.23
CA GLU A 139 -11.81 -24.77 10.25
C GLU A 139 -11.88 -24.31 8.79
N THR A 140 -12.57 -23.20 8.52
CA THR A 140 -12.86 -22.73 7.14
C THR A 140 -12.44 -21.29 6.90
N ASP A 141 -12.33 -20.49 7.96
CA ASP A 141 -12.07 -19.07 7.92
C ASP A 141 -10.80 -18.72 8.72
N PHE A 142 -10.15 -17.61 8.35
CA PHE A 142 -9.23 -16.96 9.27
C PHE A 142 -10.02 -16.48 10.50
N ALA A 143 -9.51 -16.80 11.69
CA ALA A 143 -10.19 -16.49 12.93
C ALA A 143 -9.21 -15.98 13.97
N VAL A 144 -9.54 -14.87 14.64
CA VAL A 144 -8.79 -14.42 15.80
C VAL A 144 -9.14 -15.32 16.98
N THR A 145 -8.12 -15.87 17.63
CA THR A 145 -8.28 -16.81 18.77
C THR A 145 -7.72 -16.24 20.07
N LYS A 146 -6.86 -15.23 19.97
CA LYS A 146 -6.33 -14.47 21.11
C LYS A 146 -6.20 -13.00 20.73
N VAL A 147 -6.61 -12.13 21.66
CA VAL A 147 -6.28 -10.71 21.68
C VAL A 147 -5.88 -10.36 23.10
N GLN A 148 -4.66 -9.89 23.28
CA GLN A 148 -4.16 -9.44 24.57
C GLN A 148 -3.43 -8.11 24.40
N GLN A 149 -3.98 -7.05 24.98
CA GLN A 149 -3.29 -5.75 25.01
C GLN A 149 -2.03 -5.85 25.88
N LEU A 150 -0.92 -5.34 25.37
CA LEU A 150 0.32 -5.21 26.11
C LEU A 150 0.47 -3.73 26.49
N ASN A 151 0.70 -3.47 27.78
CA ASN A 151 0.63 -2.13 28.35
C ASN A 151 1.98 -1.41 28.38
N SER A 152 3.05 -2.09 27.98
CA SER A 152 4.40 -1.53 28.03
C SER A 152 5.33 -2.11 26.96
N PRO A 153 6.38 -1.37 26.54
CA PRO A 153 7.46 -1.91 25.72
C PRO A 153 8.15 -3.13 26.37
N GLU A 154 8.20 -3.20 27.70
CA GLU A 154 8.76 -4.31 28.47
C GLU A 154 7.96 -5.61 28.23
N GLU A 155 6.63 -5.52 28.26
CA GLU A 155 5.73 -6.63 27.91
C GLU A 155 5.89 -7.04 26.44
N GLY A 156 6.01 -6.08 25.52
CA GLY A 156 6.31 -6.36 24.11
C GLY A 156 7.64 -7.11 23.90
N ARG A 157 8.69 -6.71 24.64
CA ARG A 157 9.98 -7.44 24.62
C ARG A 157 9.85 -8.83 25.25
N ALA A 158 9.07 -8.97 26.31
CA ALA A 158 8.81 -10.28 26.91
C ALA A 158 8.07 -11.22 25.95
N TRP A 159 7.06 -10.70 25.24
CA TRP A 159 6.39 -11.43 24.17
C TRP A 159 7.38 -11.85 23.09
N PHE A 160 8.24 -10.93 22.61
CA PHE A 160 9.22 -11.25 21.57
C PHE A 160 10.15 -12.40 21.99
N ARG A 161 10.68 -12.36 23.22
CA ARG A 161 11.55 -13.42 23.75
C ARG A 161 10.88 -14.80 23.80
N GLN A 162 9.58 -14.85 24.03
CA GLN A 162 8.81 -16.09 24.10
C GLN A 162 8.52 -16.69 22.70
N HIS A 163 8.42 -15.83 21.68
CA HIS A 163 8.04 -16.23 20.32
C HIS A 163 9.22 -16.17 19.33
N VAL A 164 10.43 -15.87 19.80
CA VAL A 164 11.58 -15.62 18.95
C VAL A 164 11.90 -16.82 18.07
N VAL A 165 11.92 -16.61 16.76
CA VAL A 165 12.38 -17.58 15.77
C VAL A 165 13.71 -17.09 15.21
N ASN A 166 14.80 -17.82 15.51
CA ASN A 166 16.17 -17.54 15.04
C ASN A 166 16.73 -16.14 15.38
N GLY A 167 16.04 -15.35 16.21
CA GLY A 167 16.36 -13.93 16.42
C GLY A 167 16.02 -13.06 15.20
N HIS A 168 15.22 -13.55 14.26
CA HIS A 168 14.84 -12.84 13.05
C HIS A 168 13.43 -12.27 13.20
N ALA A 169 13.32 -10.94 13.25
CA ALA A 169 12.04 -10.26 13.27
C ALA A 169 11.62 -9.85 11.85
N MET A 170 10.35 -10.08 11.50
CA MET A 170 9.76 -9.55 10.27
C MET A 170 8.72 -8.50 10.62
N VAL A 171 9.00 -7.25 10.24
CA VAL A 171 8.09 -6.11 10.45
C VAL A 171 7.30 -5.87 9.18
N PHE A 172 5.99 -6.08 9.19
CA PHE A 172 5.12 -5.79 8.07
C PHE A 172 4.40 -4.44 8.22
N VAL A 173 4.38 -3.65 7.15
CA VAL A 173 3.70 -2.35 7.07
C VAL A 173 2.67 -2.39 5.94
N HIS A 174 1.38 -2.32 6.29
CA HIS A 174 0.29 -2.41 5.32
C HIS A 174 0.19 -1.18 4.39
N GLY A 175 -0.56 -1.35 3.30
CA GLY A 175 -0.83 -0.32 2.30
C GLY A 175 -2.02 0.59 2.59
N PHE A 176 -2.40 1.37 1.57
CA PHE A 176 -3.57 2.26 1.56
C PHE A 176 -4.88 1.46 1.62
N ASN A 177 -5.94 2.08 2.15
CA ASN A 177 -7.30 1.54 2.16
C ASN A 177 -7.46 0.26 2.99
N ASN A 178 -6.79 0.18 4.15
CA ASN A 178 -6.81 -0.98 5.04
C ASN A 178 -7.44 -0.64 6.40
N ARG A 179 -8.39 -1.47 6.85
CA ARG A 179 -8.79 -1.51 8.25
C ARG A 179 -7.73 -2.25 9.08
N TYR A 180 -7.92 -2.27 10.39
CA TYR A 180 -7.02 -2.96 11.31
C TYR A 180 -7.00 -4.48 11.02
N GLU A 181 -8.19 -5.08 10.93
CA GLU A 181 -8.38 -6.51 10.66
C GLU A 181 -7.85 -6.95 9.30
N ASP A 182 -7.93 -6.08 8.28
CA ASP A 182 -7.39 -6.37 6.95
C ASP A 182 -5.87 -6.59 7.02
N SER A 183 -5.21 -5.80 7.87
CA SER A 183 -3.75 -5.84 8.06
C SER A 183 -3.32 -7.06 8.87
N VAL A 184 -4.08 -7.41 9.91
CA VAL A 184 -3.86 -8.59 10.76
C VAL A 184 -3.97 -9.87 9.93
N PHE A 185 -5.07 -10.06 9.21
CA PHE A 185 -5.27 -11.28 8.42
C PHE A 185 -4.34 -11.37 7.23
N ARG A 186 -4.06 -10.25 6.54
CA ARG A 186 -3.10 -10.27 5.43
C ARG A 186 -1.71 -10.67 5.91
N PHE A 187 -1.25 -10.17 7.05
CA PHE A 187 0.06 -10.54 7.56
C PHE A 187 0.11 -11.99 8.06
N ALA A 188 -0.95 -12.47 8.73
CA ALA A 188 -1.08 -13.89 9.10
C ALA A 188 -0.97 -14.79 7.86
N GLN A 189 -1.66 -14.43 6.78
CA GLN A 189 -1.58 -15.13 5.49
C GLN A 189 -0.17 -15.14 4.93
N ILE A 190 0.51 -14.00 4.86
CA ILE A 190 1.89 -13.92 4.34
C ILE A 190 2.85 -14.80 5.15
N VAL A 191 2.78 -14.75 6.48
CA VAL A 191 3.65 -15.54 7.36
C VAL A 191 3.42 -17.04 7.16
N HIS A 192 2.15 -17.45 7.13
CA HIS A 192 1.79 -18.87 6.95
C HIS A 192 2.20 -19.39 5.56
N ASP A 193 1.82 -18.66 4.51
CA ASP A 193 2.05 -19.09 3.13
C ASP A 193 3.53 -19.08 2.75
N SER A 194 4.31 -18.15 3.31
CA SER A 194 5.75 -18.07 3.04
C SER A 194 6.54 -19.15 3.77
N LYS A 195 5.96 -19.74 4.83
CA LYS A 195 6.64 -20.66 5.75
C LYS A 195 7.91 -20.05 6.35
N ALA A 196 8.00 -18.71 6.36
CA ALA A 196 9.18 -17.99 6.80
C ALA A 196 9.47 -18.28 8.28
N LYS A 197 10.73 -18.55 8.61
CA LYS A 197 11.19 -18.77 9.99
C LYS A 197 11.53 -17.43 10.65
N VAL A 198 10.51 -16.63 10.89
CA VAL A 198 10.60 -15.27 11.43
C VAL A 198 9.65 -15.09 12.62
N THR A 199 9.93 -14.08 13.43
CA THR A 199 9.06 -13.60 14.51
C THR A 199 8.17 -12.48 13.95
N PRO A 200 6.85 -12.68 13.81
CA PRO A 200 5.97 -11.73 13.13
C PRO A 200 5.69 -10.48 13.97
N ILE A 201 5.96 -9.30 13.40
CA ILE A 201 5.60 -8.00 13.96
C ILE A 201 4.81 -7.23 12.92
N LEU A 202 3.58 -6.83 13.24
CA LEU A 202 2.76 -6.00 12.39
C LEU A 202 2.83 -4.55 12.85
N PHE A 203 3.13 -3.61 11.95
CA PHE A 203 2.92 -2.19 12.20
C PHE A 203 1.69 -1.70 11.44
N THR A 204 0.68 -1.21 12.16
CA THR A 204 -0.51 -0.62 11.54
C THR A 204 -0.56 0.89 11.77
N TRP A 205 -0.93 1.63 10.72
CA TRP A 205 -1.04 3.09 10.70
C TRP A 205 -2.48 3.49 10.34
N PRO A 206 -2.95 4.70 10.69
CA PRO A 206 -4.36 5.09 10.63
C PRO A 206 -4.83 5.38 9.20
N SER A 207 -5.01 4.30 8.42
CA SER A 207 -5.77 4.30 7.18
C SER A 207 -7.26 4.26 7.48
N ARG A 208 -8.03 5.12 6.82
CA ARG A 208 -9.51 5.18 6.96
C ARG A 208 -10.25 4.11 6.18
N ALA A 209 -9.55 3.28 5.40
CA ALA A 209 -10.17 2.26 4.55
C ALA A 209 -11.25 2.83 3.62
N ARG A 210 -10.95 4.00 3.03
CA ARG A 210 -11.80 4.64 2.02
C ARG A 210 -10.95 5.16 0.87
N VAL A 211 -11.37 4.83 -0.36
CA VAL A 211 -10.68 5.25 -1.60
C VAL A 211 -10.57 6.77 -1.70
N PHE A 212 -11.59 7.52 -1.28
CA PHE A 212 -11.60 8.98 -1.34
C PHE A 212 -10.74 9.67 -0.26
N ASP A 213 -10.25 8.91 0.74
CA ASP A 213 -9.41 9.44 1.82
C ASP A 213 -7.91 9.31 1.53
N TYR A 214 -7.52 9.16 0.26
CA TYR A 214 -6.11 9.02 -0.16
C TYR A 214 -5.18 10.08 0.44
N ASN A 215 -5.58 11.36 0.41
CA ASN A 215 -4.78 12.44 1.00
C ASN A 215 -4.68 12.34 2.53
N TYR A 216 -5.77 11.97 3.20
CA TYR A 216 -5.74 11.74 4.63
C TYR A 216 -4.80 10.59 4.98
N ASP A 217 -4.88 9.47 4.25
CA ASP A 217 -4.04 8.30 4.46
C ASP A 217 -2.56 8.63 4.22
N LYS A 218 -2.24 9.43 3.19
CA LYS A 218 -0.89 9.94 2.95
C LYS A 218 -0.37 10.77 4.14
N GLU A 219 -1.16 11.71 4.64
CA GLU A 219 -0.79 12.46 5.84
C GLU A 219 -0.69 11.57 7.10
N SER A 220 -1.49 10.51 7.17
CA SER A 220 -1.45 9.52 8.25
C SER A 220 -0.18 8.67 8.23
N THR A 221 0.37 8.38 7.04
CA THR A 221 1.70 7.78 6.94
C THR A 221 2.77 8.72 7.50
N ASN A 222 2.77 10.00 7.10
CA ASN A 222 3.73 10.97 7.63
C ASN A 222 3.59 11.14 9.15
N PHE A 223 2.36 11.12 9.68
CA PHE A 223 2.10 11.14 11.12
C PHE A 223 2.71 9.93 11.84
N SER A 224 2.67 8.75 11.23
CA SER A 224 3.09 7.48 11.85
C SER A 224 4.59 7.19 11.75
N ARG A 225 5.36 7.98 10.98
CA ARG A 225 6.79 7.74 10.71
C ARG A 225 7.62 7.62 12.00
N THR A 226 7.35 8.50 12.97
CA THR A 226 8.09 8.51 14.24
C THR A 226 7.79 7.27 15.06
N ALA A 227 6.53 6.81 15.08
CA ALA A 227 6.16 5.60 15.80
C ALA A 227 6.80 4.33 15.20
N LEU A 228 6.83 4.22 13.85
CA LEU A 228 7.51 3.11 13.18
C LEU A 228 9.03 3.15 13.43
N GLU A 229 9.65 4.32 13.28
CA GLU A 229 11.08 4.52 13.55
C GLU A 229 11.45 4.09 14.99
N GLN A 230 10.71 4.57 15.98
CA GLN A 230 10.92 4.23 17.39
C GLN A 230 10.72 2.74 17.67
N GLY A 231 9.71 2.12 17.04
CA GLY A 231 9.49 0.67 17.11
C GLY A 231 10.69 -0.11 16.55
N LEU A 232 11.18 0.26 15.37
CA LEU A 232 12.35 -0.36 14.75
C LEU A 232 13.63 -0.16 15.58
N GLN A 233 13.82 1.02 16.16
CA GLN A 233 14.95 1.26 17.07
C GLN A 233 14.86 0.42 18.35
N THR A 234 13.68 0.33 18.95
CA THR A 234 13.44 -0.49 20.16
C THR A 234 13.75 -1.94 19.88
N LEU A 235 13.23 -2.46 18.76
CA LEU A 235 13.49 -3.82 18.30
C LEU A 235 14.99 -4.04 18.02
N SER A 236 15.65 -3.09 17.37
CA SER A 236 17.09 -3.22 17.06
C SER A 236 17.98 -3.25 18.31
N LYS A 237 17.58 -2.55 19.38
CA LYS A 237 18.31 -2.54 20.66
C LYS A 237 18.12 -3.80 21.48
N ASP A 238 17.10 -4.60 21.22
CA ASP A 238 16.88 -5.85 21.94
C ASP A 238 17.98 -6.88 21.60
N LYS A 239 18.56 -7.51 22.62
CA LYS A 239 19.66 -8.47 22.50
C LYS A 239 19.24 -9.77 21.83
N ASP A 240 17.96 -10.14 21.92
CA ASP A 240 17.43 -11.39 21.39
C ASP A 240 17.06 -11.23 19.89
N VAL A 241 17.03 -9.99 19.38
CA VAL A 241 16.95 -9.67 17.95
C VAL A 241 18.35 -9.67 17.34
N LYS A 242 18.54 -10.50 16.31
CA LYS A 242 19.76 -10.59 15.49
C LYS A 242 19.57 -9.91 14.14
N GLU A 243 18.40 -10.06 13.55
CA GLU A 243 18.07 -9.52 12.23
C GLU A 243 16.64 -8.99 12.20
N ILE A 244 16.44 -7.90 11.46
CA ILE A 244 15.15 -7.29 11.16
C ILE A 244 15.01 -7.23 9.64
N THR A 245 13.92 -7.82 9.13
CA THR A 245 13.42 -7.56 7.78
C THR A 245 12.21 -6.65 7.87
N VAL A 246 12.22 -5.52 7.15
CA VAL A 246 11.04 -4.67 6.97
C VAL A 246 10.39 -5.01 5.65
N MET A 247 9.12 -5.39 5.65
CA MET A 247 8.32 -5.60 4.46
C MET A 247 7.17 -4.59 4.44
N ALA A 248 7.07 -3.82 3.37
CA ALA A 248 6.04 -2.81 3.24
C ALA A 248 5.31 -2.93 1.90
N HIS A 249 4.02 -2.60 1.88
CA HIS A 249 3.19 -2.69 0.67
C HIS A 249 2.61 -1.32 0.30
N SER A 250 2.55 -1.01 -1.00
CA SER A 250 1.85 0.18 -1.52
C SER A 250 2.28 1.47 -0.82
N MET A 251 1.34 2.29 -0.34
CA MET A 251 1.62 3.50 0.45
C MET A 251 2.38 3.22 1.77
N GLY A 252 2.33 2.00 2.32
CA GLY A 252 3.16 1.60 3.45
C GLY A 252 4.66 1.63 3.14
N THR A 253 5.05 1.51 1.86
CA THR A 253 6.45 1.64 1.43
C THR A 253 6.98 3.06 1.63
N TRP A 254 6.13 4.07 1.38
CA TRP A 254 6.45 5.48 1.68
C TRP A 254 6.74 5.65 3.18
N LEU A 255 5.86 5.14 4.03
CA LEU A 255 6.01 5.18 5.49
C LEU A 255 7.33 4.50 5.92
N ALA A 256 7.61 3.30 5.40
CA ALA A 256 8.82 2.56 5.74
C ALA A 256 10.08 3.33 5.33
N MET A 257 10.16 3.81 4.08
CA MET A 257 11.32 4.56 3.60
C MET A 257 11.51 5.88 4.34
N GLU A 258 10.43 6.60 4.65
CA GLU A 258 10.52 7.84 5.42
C GLU A 258 10.98 7.60 6.87
N SER A 259 10.56 6.50 7.48
CA SER A 259 10.98 6.12 8.83
C SER A 259 12.47 5.73 8.87
N LEU A 260 12.95 4.98 7.88
CA LEU A 260 14.36 4.60 7.76
C LEU A 260 15.25 5.82 7.43
N ARG A 261 14.76 6.73 6.59
CA ARG A 261 15.42 8.01 6.32
C ARG A 261 15.49 8.88 7.58
N GLN A 262 14.40 9.01 8.33
CA GLN A 262 14.38 9.76 9.60
C GLN A 262 15.40 9.18 10.59
N MET A 263 15.47 7.85 10.68
CA MET A 263 16.49 7.13 11.47
C MET A 263 17.90 7.48 11.03
N ALA A 264 18.17 7.43 9.73
CA ALA A 264 19.50 7.71 9.20
C ALA A 264 19.92 9.18 9.36
N ILE A 265 18.99 10.12 9.23
CA ILE A 265 19.23 11.54 9.50
C ILE A 265 19.58 11.76 10.98
N ARG A 266 18.86 11.07 11.88
CA ARG A 266 19.05 11.21 13.33
C ARG A 266 20.31 10.51 13.84
N ASP A 267 20.55 9.29 13.40
CA ASP A 267 21.59 8.40 13.92
C ASP A 267 22.84 8.35 13.02
N GLY A 268 22.82 9.04 11.87
CA GLY A 268 23.87 9.00 10.83
C GLY A 268 23.85 7.73 9.97
N ARG A 269 22.99 6.76 10.27
CA ARG A 269 22.84 5.48 9.57
C ARG A 269 21.53 4.79 9.94
N VAL A 270 21.06 3.89 9.08
CA VAL A 270 20.07 2.88 9.46
C VAL A 270 20.68 1.92 10.50
N GLN A 271 19.87 1.39 11.41
CA GLN A 271 20.36 0.44 12.42
C GLN A 271 20.85 -0.87 11.78
N PRO A 272 21.98 -1.46 12.21
CA PRO A 272 22.70 -2.46 11.43
C PRO A 272 22.01 -3.82 11.45
N LYS A 273 21.07 -4.04 12.37
CA LYS A 273 20.21 -5.23 12.41
C LYS A 273 19.09 -5.17 11.38
N ILE A 274 18.77 -4.00 10.83
CA ILE A 274 17.84 -3.87 9.70
C ILE A 274 18.62 -4.24 8.45
N LYS A 275 18.57 -5.53 8.09
CA LYS A 275 19.38 -6.09 7.00
C LYS A 275 18.67 -6.04 5.66
N ASN A 276 17.36 -6.26 5.68
CA ASN A 276 16.55 -6.45 4.48
C ASN A 276 15.33 -5.52 4.52
N VAL A 277 15.06 -4.87 3.39
CA VAL A 277 13.86 -4.04 3.19
C VAL A 277 13.20 -4.46 1.89
N ILE A 278 11.96 -4.93 1.99
CA ILE A 278 11.14 -5.40 0.87
C ILE A 278 10.03 -4.38 0.63
N LEU A 279 10.01 -3.78 -0.56
CA LEU A 279 9.02 -2.81 -1.01
C LEU A 279 8.14 -3.45 -2.06
N ALA A 280 6.92 -3.83 -1.70
CA ALA A 280 5.96 -4.45 -2.60
C ALA A 280 5.05 -3.41 -3.25
N SER A 281 5.03 -3.37 -4.59
CA SER A 281 4.26 -2.43 -5.40
C SER A 281 4.33 -0.99 -4.86
N PRO A 282 5.53 -0.42 -4.66
CA PRO A 282 5.69 0.83 -3.90
C PRO A 282 4.96 2.00 -4.54
N ASP A 283 4.11 2.63 -3.75
CA ASP A 283 3.47 3.90 -4.08
C ASP A 283 4.35 5.07 -3.62
N ILE A 284 5.55 5.14 -4.20
CA ILE A 284 6.54 6.18 -3.96
C ILE A 284 6.89 6.77 -5.33
N ASP A 285 7.01 8.09 -5.37
CA ASP A 285 7.61 8.80 -6.48
C ASP A 285 9.08 8.38 -6.68
N VAL A 286 9.52 8.16 -7.92
CA VAL A 286 10.88 7.65 -8.19
C VAL A 286 11.98 8.61 -7.73
N ASP A 287 11.79 9.92 -7.91
CA ASP A 287 12.76 10.94 -7.45
C ASP A 287 12.80 11.02 -5.93
N VAL A 288 11.63 10.90 -5.28
CA VAL A 288 11.56 10.85 -3.83
C VAL A 288 12.27 9.61 -3.30
N PHE A 289 12.03 8.44 -3.88
CA PHE A 289 12.73 7.22 -3.51
C PHE A 289 14.24 7.36 -3.68
N ALA A 290 14.69 7.89 -4.81
CA ALA A 290 16.10 8.15 -5.07
C ALA A 290 16.72 9.04 -4.00
N ARG A 291 16.01 10.09 -3.59
CA ARG A 291 16.47 10.98 -2.53
C ARG A 291 16.52 10.28 -1.18
N GLN A 292 15.47 9.56 -0.81
CA GLN A 292 15.39 8.78 0.44
C GLN A 292 16.52 7.77 0.51
N TRP A 293 16.78 7.04 -0.59
CA TRP A 293 17.85 6.07 -0.72
C TRP A 293 19.21 6.66 -0.38
N ASN A 294 19.56 7.82 -0.93
CA ASN A 294 20.85 8.47 -0.64
C ASN A 294 20.99 8.94 0.80
N GLU A 295 19.87 9.27 1.44
CA GLU A 295 19.83 9.74 2.82
C GLU A 295 19.80 8.60 3.85
N LEU A 296 19.84 7.33 3.42
CA LEU A 296 19.97 6.16 4.33
C LEU A 296 21.38 6.01 4.95
N GLY A 297 22.34 6.83 4.55
CA GLY A 297 23.74 6.73 4.98
C GLY A 297 24.57 5.78 4.13
N LYS A 298 25.79 5.48 4.58
CA LYS A 298 26.75 4.62 3.83
C LYS A 298 26.36 3.15 3.86
N ASP A 299 26.04 2.65 5.05
CA ASP A 299 25.70 1.24 5.29
C ASP A 299 24.20 1.00 5.10
N LYS A 300 23.77 0.91 3.84
CA LYS A 300 22.35 0.75 3.48
C LYS A 300 21.87 -0.69 3.67
N PRO A 301 20.60 -0.90 4.08
CA PRO A 301 20.00 -2.24 4.04
C PRO A 301 19.88 -2.74 2.60
N LYS A 302 19.83 -4.07 2.42
CA LYS A 302 19.53 -4.68 1.11
C LYS A 302 18.08 -4.38 0.76
N ILE A 303 17.84 -3.58 -0.27
CA ILE A 303 16.48 -3.27 -0.75
C ILE A 303 16.08 -4.25 -1.86
N THR A 304 14.83 -4.70 -1.80
CA THR A 304 14.18 -5.42 -2.89
C THR A 304 12.84 -4.83 -3.21
N ILE A 305 12.61 -4.59 -4.49
CA ILE A 305 11.41 -3.94 -4.99
C ILE A 305 10.64 -4.93 -5.84
N PHE A 306 9.37 -5.18 -5.51
CA PHE A 306 8.46 -5.88 -6.41
C PHE A 306 7.69 -4.84 -7.22
N VAL A 307 7.78 -4.92 -8.55
CA VAL A 307 7.14 -4.00 -9.49
C VAL A 307 6.17 -4.72 -10.39
N SER A 308 5.20 -4.00 -10.95
CA SER A 308 4.30 -4.50 -11.99
C SER A 308 3.86 -3.35 -12.88
N GLN A 309 4.23 -3.38 -14.16
CA GLN A 309 3.93 -2.30 -15.13
C GLN A 309 2.44 -2.21 -15.46
N ASP A 310 1.70 -3.29 -15.24
CA ASP A 310 0.26 -3.39 -15.45
C ASP A 310 -0.58 -3.13 -14.18
N ASP A 311 0.05 -2.68 -13.08
CA ASP A 311 -0.61 -2.31 -11.82
C ASP A 311 -1.61 -1.16 -12.04
N ARG A 312 -2.90 -1.41 -11.79
CA ARG A 312 -3.97 -0.43 -12.01
C ARG A 312 -4.15 0.50 -10.82
N ALA A 313 -3.83 0.07 -9.61
CA ALA A 313 -3.91 0.93 -8.44
C ALA A 313 -2.85 2.04 -8.50
N LEU A 314 -1.63 1.71 -8.92
CA LEU A 314 -0.57 2.69 -9.10
C LEU A 314 -0.85 3.66 -10.26
N LYS A 315 -1.56 3.23 -11.31
CA LYS A 315 -2.05 4.14 -12.36
C LYS A 315 -3.01 5.20 -11.81
N VAL A 316 -3.91 4.80 -10.91
CA VAL A 316 -4.82 5.75 -10.23
C VAL A 316 -4.02 6.68 -9.30
N SER A 317 -3.07 6.13 -8.53
CA SER A 317 -2.22 6.95 -7.64
C SER A 317 -1.39 7.99 -8.40
N ARG A 318 -0.81 7.60 -9.53
CA ARG A 318 -0.11 8.49 -10.47
C ARG A 318 -1.01 9.65 -10.90
N LEU A 319 -2.25 9.36 -11.31
CA LEU A 319 -3.20 10.40 -11.70
C LEU A 319 -3.50 11.37 -10.56
N ILE A 320 -3.76 10.85 -9.35
CA ILE A 320 -4.06 11.67 -8.16
C ILE A 320 -2.86 12.54 -7.77
N SER A 321 -1.64 12.08 -8.03
CA SER A 321 -0.40 12.76 -7.62
C SER A 321 0.24 13.62 -8.72
N GLY A 322 -0.53 14.00 -9.75
CA GLY A 322 -0.06 14.93 -10.79
C GLY A 322 0.79 14.29 -11.88
N ASP A 323 0.46 13.05 -12.25
CA ASP A 323 1.08 12.28 -13.34
C ASP A 323 2.55 11.90 -13.16
N VAL A 324 3.00 11.74 -11.91
CA VAL A 324 4.38 11.34 -11.63
C VAL A 324 4.55 9.83 -11.58
N ASP A 325 5.63 9.33 -12.18
CA ASP A 325 5.96 7.90 -12.21
C ASP A 325 6.08 7.32 -10.79
N ARG A 326 5.44 6.16 -10.59
CA ARG A 326 5.51 5.41 -9.33
C ARG A 326 6.57 4.32 -9.43
N LEU A 327 7.38 4.20 -8.39
CA LEU A 327 8.42 3.20 -8.27
C LEU A 327 7.91 1.78 -8.53
N GLY A 328 6.69 1.45 -8.07
CA GLY A 328 6.10 0.13 -8.28
C GLY A 328 5.63 -0.15 -9.70
N ALA A 329 5.58 0.85 -10.58
CA ALA A 329 5.09 0.74 -11.95
C ALA A 329 6.19 0.99 -13.01
N ILE A 330 7.46 1.13 -12.60
CA ILE A 330 8.57 1.30 -13.54
C ILE A 330 8.80 0.03 -14.37
N ASN A 331 9.38 0.19 -15.55
CA ASN A 331 9.99 -0.92 -16.28
C ASN A 331 11.46 -1.06 -15.84
N PRO A 332 11.82 -2.11 -15.07
CA PRO A 332 13.18 -2.24 -14.55
C PRO A 332 14.21 -2.60 -15.62
N ALA A 333 13.78 -3.07 -16.79
CA ALA A 333 14.68 -3.38 -17.91
C ALA A 333 14.99 -2.15 -18.79
N ALA A 334 14.26 -1.03 -18.60
CA ALA A 334 14.46 0.20 -19.34
C ALA A 334 15.50 1.10 -18.67
N GLU A 335 16.26 1.86 -19.47
CA GLU A 335 17.10 2.94 -18.95
C GLU A 335 16.25 4.17 -18.58
N PRO A 336 16.64 4.96 -17.57
CA PRO A 336 17.84 4.81 -16.74
C PRO A 336 17.70 3.80 -15.59
N TYR A 337 16.52 3.20 -15.39
CA TYR A 337 16.22 2.40 -14.19
C TYR A 337 17.11 1.17 -14.05
N LYS A 338 17.35 0.44 -15.15
CA LYS A 338 18.19 -0.76 -15.15
C LYS A 338 19.58 -0.48 -14.55
N THR A 339 20.36 0.36 -15.21
CA THR A 339 21.74 0.64 -14.80
C THR A 339 21.79 1.29 -13.41
N LYS A 340 20.82 2.15 -13.07
CA LYS A 340 20.82 2.89 -11.80
C LYS A 340 20.45 2.04 -10.60
N LEU A 341 19.48 1.15 -10.73
CA LEU A 341 19.10 0.23 -9.65
C LEU A 341 20.18 -0.84 -9.45
N GLU A 342 20.81 -1.31 -10.53
CA GLU A 342 22.00 -2.18 -10.49
C GLU A 342 23.18 -1.50 -9.76
N ALA A 343 23.52 -0.26 -10.12
CA ALA A 343 24.60 0.50 -9.49
C ALA A 343 24.33 0.79 -8.00
N ALA A 344 23.05 0.93 -7.63
CA ALA A 344 22.62 1.06 -6.24
C ALA A 344 22.61 -0.28 -5.48
N GLY A 345 22.81 -1.43 -6.14
CA GLY A 345 22.68 -2.75 -5.51
C GLY A 345 21.26 -3.06 -5.05
N ILE A 346 20.26 -2.46 -5.71
CA ILE A 346 18.84 -2.68 -5.43
C ILE A 346 18.35 -3.82 -6.32
N THR A 347 17.81 -4.87 -5.70
CA THR A 347 17.17 -5.97 -6.44
C THR A 347 15.75 -5.57 -6.82
N VAL A 348 15.36 -5.81 -8.07
CA VAL A 348 14.00 -5.59 -8.55
C VAL A 348 13.45 -6.90 -9.09
N VAL A 349 12.22 -7.24 -8.69
CA VAL A 349 11.49 -8.40 -9.18
C VAL A 349 10.26 -7.91 -9.95
N ASP A 350 10.25 -8.13 -11.25
CA ASP A 350 9.15 -7.76 -12.14
C ASP A 350 8.06 -8.84 -12.13
N LEU A 351 6.89 -8.47 -11.61
CA LEU A 351 5.69 -9.29 -11.49
C LEU A 351 4.67 -9.00 -12.61
N THR A 352 5.04 -8.24 -13.65
CA THR A 352 4.13 -7.88 -14.75
C THR A 352 3.52 -9.11 -15.40
N GLN A 353 4.28 -10.19 -15.56
CA GLN A 353 3.82 -11.44 -16.17
C GLN A 353 3.12 -12.39 -15.18
N VAL A 354 3.13 -12.09 -13.89
CA VAL A 354 2.44 -12.89 -12.88
C VAL A 354 0.94 -12.61 -12.95
N LYS A 355 0.15 -13.68 -13.06
CA LYS A 355 -1.31 -13.62 -13.11
C LYS A 355 -1.90 -13.89 -11.74
N THR A 356 -2.89 -13.09 -11.37
CA THR A 356 -3.66 -13.23 -10.12
C THR A 356 -5.12 -12.91 -10.37
N ASP A 357 -5.98 -13.31 -9.44
CA ASP A 357 -7.41 -12.98 -9.49
C ASP A 357 -7.69 -11.51 -9.07
N ASP A 358 -6.68 -10.81 -8.54
CA ASP A 358 -6.75 -9.37 -8.24
C ASP A 358 -6.97 -8.51 -9.49
N GLY A 359 -8.19 -7.95 -9.60
CA GLY A 359 -8.57 -7.04 -10.68
C GLY A 359 -7.79 -5.71 -10.71
N LEU A 360 -7.14 -5.31 -9.62
CA LEU A 360 -6.25 -4.15 -9.55
C LEU A 360 -4.80 -4.49 -9.90
N ARG A 361 -4.41 -5.77 -9.87
CA ARG A 361 -3.05 -6.26 -10.15
C ARG A 361 -1.99 -5.62 -9.24
N HIS A 362 -2.39 -5.26 -8.03
CA HIS A 362 -1.60 -4.54 -7.03
C HIS A 362 -1.12 -5.44 -5.88
N GLY A 363 -1.85 -6.53 -5.62
CA GLY A 363 -1.59 -7.51 -4.57
C GLY A 363 -0.73 -8.71 -4.99
N LYS A 364 -0.18 -8.73 -6.22
CA LYS A 364 0.50 -9.91 -6.80
C LYS A 364 1.55 -10.55 -5.89
N PHE A 365 2.27 -9.73 -5.12
CA PHE A 365 3.32 -10.17 -4.20
C PHE A 365 2.82 -11.09 -3.06
N ALA A 366 1.56 -10.93 -2.63
CA ALA A 366 0.96 -11.68 -1.53
C ALA A 366 -0.08 -12.71 -2.01
N GLU A 367 -0.57 -12.55 -3.23
CA GLU A 367 -1.63 -13.39 -3.80
C GLU A 367 -1.13 -14.50 -4.72
N SER A 368 0.12 -14.41 -5.19
CA SER A 368 0.80 -15.53 -5.84
C SER A 368 1.51 -16.39 -4.78
N PRO A 369 1.12 -17.67 -4.61
CA PRO A 369 1.80 -18.59 -3.71
C PRO A 369 3.31 -18.68 -3.99
N GLU A 370 3.69 -18.63 -5.27
CA GLU A 370 5.07 -18.72 -5.73
C GLU A 370 5.90 -17.52 -5.25
N ILE A 371 5.34 -16.30 -5.37
CA ILE A 371 6.02 -15.09 -4.90
C ILE A 371 6.08 -15.04 -3.36
N VAL A 372 5.04 -15.51 -2.67
CA VAL A 372 5.06 -15.59 -1.21
C VAL A 372 6.09 -16.62 -0.71
N GLN A 373 6.22 -17.75 -1.39
CA GLN A 373 7.28 -18.73 -1.11
C GLN A 373 8.67 -18.15 -1.42
N LEU A 374 8.82 -17.35 -2.48
CA LEU A 374 10.07 -16.65 -2.79
C LEU A 374 10.50 -15.71 -1.65
N ILE A 375 9.54 -14.96 -1.09
CA ILE A 375 9.77 -14.13 0.10
C ILE A 375 10.24 -14.99 1.27
N GLY A 376 9.59 -16.12 1.51
CA GLY A 376 9.98 -17.08 2.55
C GLY A 376 11.38 -17.64 2.38
N GLN A 377 11.71 -18.10 1.16
CA GLN A 377 13.04 -18.62 0.82
C GLN A 377 14.12 -17.57 1.06
N ARG A 378 13.88 -16.32 0.64
CA ARG A 378 14.81 -15.21 0.87
C ARG A 378 15.02 -14.93 2.35
N LEU A 379 13.94 -14.94 3.14
CA LEU A 379 14.00 -14.76 4.60
C LEU A 379 14.77 -15.90 5.28
N VAL A 380 14.72 -17.12 4.75
CA VAL A 380 15.43 -18.29 5.30
C VAL A 380 16.90 -18.35 4.90
N THR A 381 17.24 -18.04 3.64
CA THR A 381 18.60 -18.23 3.11
C THR A 381 19.50 -17.00 3.24
N GLY A 382 18.93 -15.81 3.46
CA GLY A 382 19.68 -14.55 3.51
C GLY A 382 20.40 -14.17 2.20
N GLN A 383 20.20 -14.96 1.14
CA GLN A 383 20.82 -14.80 -0.17
C GLN A 383 20.00 -13.88 -1.07
N THR A 384 20.70 -13.12 -1.91
CA THR A 384 20.12 -12.29 -2.96
C THR A 384 19.64 -13.21 -4.09
N LEU A 385 18.54 -12.85 -4.78
CA LEU A 385 17.90 -13.65 -5.85
C LEU A 385 18.72 -13.72 -7.16
N THR A 386 20.04 -13.74 -7.07
CA THR A 386 20.92 -13.22 -8.12
C THR A 386 21.53 -14.28 -9.02
N ASP A 387 21.24 -15.57 -8.78
CA ASP A 387 21.94 -16.67 -9.46
C ASP A 387 21.04 -17.65 -10.23
N SER A 388 19.76 -17.33 -10.50
CA SER A 388 18.93 -18.21 -11.35
C SER A 388 17.79 -17.44 -12.00
N ASP A 389 17.53 -17.72 -13.29
CA ASP A 389 16.21 -17.49 -13.89
C ASP A 389 15.19 -18.24 -13.02
N VAL A 390 14.40 -17.51 -12.22
CA VAL A 390 13.39 -18.12 -11.34
C VAL A 390 12.18 -18.50 -12.18
N SER A 391 12.32 -19.62 -12.90
CA SER A 391 11.21 -20.33 -13.52
C SER A 391 10.61 -21.25 -12.47
N PHE A 392 9.37 -20.97 -12.05
CA PHE A 392 8.64 -21.85 -11.14
C PHE A 392 8.08 -23.05 -11.92
N ALA A 393 8.02 -24.22 -11.27
CA ALA A 393 7.55 -25.48 -11.86
C ALA A 393 6.14 -25.41 -12.48
N ASP A 394 5.34 -24.41 -12.07
CA ASP A 394 3.96 -24.18 -12.53
C ASP A 394 3.83 -23.06 -13.61
N GLY A 395 4.94 -22.66 -14.25
CA GLY A 395 4.91 -21.75 -15.40
C GLY A 395 4.75 -20.27 -15.06
N VAL A 396 4.98 -19.88 -13.80
CA VAL A 396 5.10 -18.47 -13.40
C VAL A 396 6.52 -18.01 -13.70
N THR A 397 6.66 -16.89 -14.43
CA THR A 397 7.96 -16.26 -14.72
C THR A 397 8.03 -14.92 -14.02
N ALA A 398 8.92 -14.80 -13.03
CA ALA A 398 9.29 -13.53 -12.43
C ALA A 398 10.69 -13.13 -12.95
N VAL A 399 10.84 -11.91 -13.45
CA VAL A 399 12.13 -11.45 -13.99
C VAL A 399 12.85 -10.65 -12.90
N VAL A 400 14.08 -11.02 -12.58
CA VAL A 400 14.91 -10.32 -11.60
C VAL A 400 15.89 -9.40 -12.35
N ALA A 401 15.89 -8.12 -12.02
CA ALA A 401 16.86 -7.13 -12.50
C ALA A 401 17.58 -6.50 -11.29
N GLY A 402 18.90 -6.29 -11.33
CA GLY A 402 19.58 -5.57 -10.23
C GLY A 402 20.78 -6.24 -9.54
N SER A 403 21.57 -7.08 -10.19
CA SER A 403 22.80 -7.66 -9.61
C SER A 403 23.80 -8.12 -10.66
N VAL A 404 25.09 -8.07 -10.33
CA VAL A 404 26.21 -8.40 -11.22
C VAL A 404 26.16 -9.88 -11.63
N GLY A 405 25.62 -10.18 -12.81
CA GLY A 405 25.58 -11.52 -13.39
C GLY A 405 24.50 -11.65 -14.49
N THR A 406 24.93 -11.61 -15.75
CA THR A 406 24.26 -12.06 -16.99
C THR A 406 22.77 -11.73 -17.20
N VAL A 407 22.50 -10.76 -18.07
CA VAL A 407 21.14 -10.37 -18.54
C VAL A 407 20.64 -11.32 -19.62
N GLY A 408 19.54 -12.03 -19.37
CA GLY A 408 18.73 -12.69 -20.40
C GLY A 408 17.84 -11.68 -21.15
N LYS A 409 17.90 -11.68 -22.50
CA LYS A 409 16.99 -10.88 -23.34
C LYS A 409 15.61 -11.53 -23.40
N VAL A 410 14.56 -10.79 -23.04
CA VAL A 410 13.19 -11.11 -23.45
C VAL A 410 12.63 -9.89 -24.19
N ALA A 411 12.35 -10.08 -25.49
CA ALA A 411 11.63 -9.10 -26.29
C ALA A 411 10.14 -9.18 -25.95
N ALA A 412 9.54 -8.09 -25.47
CA ALA A 412 8.10 -7.95 -25.39
C ALA A 412 7.61 -7.16 -26.60
N THR A 413 6.92 -7.81 -27.52
CA THR A 413 6.18 -7.14 -28.60
C THR A 413 4.83 -6.66 -28.07
N THR A 414 4.74 -5.37 -27.72
CA THR A 414 3.46 -4.72 -27.43
C THR A 414 2.83 -4.21 -28.73
N VAL A 415 1.68 -4.76 -29.11
CA VAL A 415 0.77 -4.14 -30.08
C VAL A 415 -0.17 -3.21 -29.32
N THR A 416 0.11 -1.92 -29.35
CA THR A 416 -0.83 -0.88 -28.88
C THR A 416 -1.66 -0.37 -30.05
N ALA A 417 -2.98 -0.57 -30.00
CA ALA A 417 -3.91 0.17 -30.85
C ALA A 417 -4.11 1.59 -30.28
N PRO A 418 -4.10 2.65 -31.10
CA PRO A 418 -4.32 4.00 -30.62
C PRO A 418 -5.80 4.22 -30.26
N LEU A 419 -6.06 4.66 -29.03
CA LEU A 419 -7.32 5.27 -28.64
C LEU A 419 -7.20 6.78 -28.86
N THR A 420 -7.86 7.30 -29.89
CA THR A 420 -8.09 8.73 -30.08
C THR A 420 -9.16 9.19 -29.11
N VAL A 421 -8.77 9.98 -28.10
CA VAL A 421 -9.69 10.70 -27.21
C VAL A 421 -9.73 12.15 -27.68
N LEU A 422 -10.94 12.69 -27.84
CA LEU A 422 -11.21 14.08 -28.22
C LEU A 422 -10.70 15.03 -27.13
N GLU A 423 -9.66 15.79 -27.46
CA GLU A 423 -9.13 16.89 -26.63
C GLU A 423 -9.96 18.16 -26.83
N GLY A 424 -10.51 18.68 -25.74
CA GLY A 424 -10.91 20.07 -25.62
C GLY A 424 -9.75 20.88 -25.05
N ASN A 425 -9.35 21.94 -25.77
CA ASN A 425 -8.21 22.81 -25.45
C ASN A 425 -8.14 23.21 -23.96
N ARG A 426 -7.19 22.62 -23.23
CA ARG A 426 -6.61 23.19 -22.01
C ARG A 426 -5.13 23.48 -22.29
N ILE A 427 -4.68 24.67 -21.92
CA ILE A 427 -3.28 25.07 -22.04
C ILE A 427 -2.47 24.20 -21.06
N GLU A 428 -1.82 23.16 -21.57
CA GLU A 428 -0.92 22.30 -20.80
C GLU A 428 0.46 22.95 -20.64
N TYR A 429 0.83 23.25 -19.39
CA TYR A 429 2.25 23.28 -19.04
C TYR A 429 2.74 21.82 -18.98
N ARG A 430 3.22 21.29 -20.10
CA ARG A 430 3.87 19.97 -20.16
C ARG A 430 5.17 20.04 -19.36
N ARG A 431 5.16 19.57 -18.10
CA ARG A 431 6.41 19.36 -17.35
C ARG A 431 7.27 18.36 -18.14
N PRO A 432 8.58 18.62 -18.35
CA PRO A 432 9.46 17.60 -18.87
C PRO A 432 9.39 16.37 -17.95
N LYS A 433 9.37 15.16 -18.52
CA LYS A 433 9.56 13.94 -17.74
C LYS A 433 10.85 14.10 -16.93
N SER A 434 10.85 13.64 -15.68
CA SER A 434 12.02 13.78 -14.81
C SER A 434 13.20 12.97 -15.35
N ASP A 435 14.08 13.63 -16.09
CA ASP A 435 15.41 13.09 -16.45
C ASP A 435 16.41 13.27 -15.28
N ARG A 436 15.95 13.81 -14.14
CA ARG A 436 16.79 14.19 -12.98
C ARG A 436 16.93 13.12 -11.91
N VAL A 437 16.23 11.99 -12.02
CA VAL A 437 16.47 10.78 -11.18
C VAL A 437 17.96 10.42 -11.19
N HIS A 438 18.60 10.58 -12.36
CA HIS A 438 20.04 10.40 -12.56
C HIS A 438 20.89 11.25 -11.61
N GLU A 439 20.60 12.55 -11.54
CA GLU A 439 21.31 13.50 -10.69
C GLU A 439 21.09 13.17 -9.21
N THR A 440 19.86 12.79 -8.86
CA THR A 440 19.50 12.46 -7.49
C THR A 440 20.24 11.21 -7.04
N LEU A 441 20.10 10.04 -7.66
CA LEU A 441 20.76 8.78 -7.22
C LEU A 441 22.29 8.87 -7.14
N ASN A 442 22.91 9.79 -7.88
CA ASN A 442 24.35 10.02 -7.87
C ASN A 442 24.80 11.18 -6.97
N SER A 443 23.87 11.96 -6.41
CA SER A 443 24.20 13.13 -5.58
C SER A 443 24.78 12.73 -4.23
N LYS A 444 25.76 13.49 -3.75
CA LYS A 444 26.20 13.44 -2.35
C LYS A 444 25.06 13.97 -1.46
N SER A 445 24.98 13.49 -0.22
CA SER A 445 24.09 14.08 0.79
C SER A 445 24.31 15.60 0.83
N PRO A 446 23.26 16.43 0.91
CA PRO A 446 23.41 17.87 0.96
C PRO A 446 24.37 18.28 2.08
N THR A 447 25.22 19.26 1.79
CA THR A 447 26.00 19.94 2.82
C THR A 447 25.06 20.72 3.76
N PRO A 448 25.45 20.95 5.02
CA PRO A 448 24.66 21.77 5.96
C PRO A 448 24.44 23.21 5.49
N GLU A 449 25.32 23.70 4.62
CA GLU A 449 25.20 24.99 3.97
C GLU A 449 24.42 24.84 2.67
N LEU A 450 23.38 25.68 2.51
CA LEU A 450 22.62 25.81 1.27
C LEU A 450 23.60 26.25 0.16
N SER A 451 23.93 25.34 -0.74
CA SER A 451 24.57 25.71 -2.01
C SER A 451 23.50 26.36 -2.89
N TYR A 452 23.57 27.68 -3.03
CA TYR A 452 22.76 28.45 -3.99
C TYR A 452 23.21 28.22 -5.42
#